data_AF-A0A7C1H6C1-F1
#
_entry.id   AF-A0A7C1H6C1-F1
#
_cell.length_a   1.000
_cell.length_b   1.000
_cell.length_c   1.000
_cell.angle_alpha   90.00
_cell.angle_beta   90.00
_cell.angle_gamma   90.00
#
_symmetry.space_group_name_H-M   'P 1'
#
loop_
_entity.id
_entity.type
_entity.pdbx_description
1 polymer ?
#
loop_
_entity_poly.entity_id
_entity_poly.type
_entity_poly.pdbx_seq_one_letter_code
_entity_poly.pdbx_strand_id
1 'polypeptide(L)'
;MTNPCAPAPLQPFPDKSTGSPQAALFAALYQTMHLCPSGRRSPILDLLETRLGSLYDDLNKKFSMLLDAPSMSLEDKIYGLWLLYLSFIVFPRHMPGVQFWLGADLFSDDQHECLRIRGPATALPESRALELDLSILAKAVNQKVMAKVRLVAPDQLSVSIGEHHAA
;
A
#
# COMPACT_ATOMS: atom_id res chain seq x y z
N MET A 1 26.25 -32.62 -5.65
CA MET A 1 26.11 -31.65 -4.55
C MET A 1 25.41 -30.42 -5.10
N THR A 2 24.08 -30.35 -5.01
CA THR A 2 23.28 -29.22 -5.48
C THR A 2 23.07 -28.26 -4.31
N ASN A 3 23.43 -27.00 -4.52
CA ASN A 3 23.40 -25.94 -3.51
C ASN A 3 21.93 -25.47 -3.31
N PRO A 4 21.28 -25.68 -2.17
CA PRO A 4 19.84 -25.40 -2.00
C PRO A 4 19.53 -23.94 -1.65
N CYS A 5 20.45 -23.00 -1.95
CA CYS A 5 20.39 -21.63 -1.45
C CYS A 5 20.54 -20.56 -2.55
N ALA A 6 19.95 -20.79 -3.72
CA ALA A 6 19.77 -19.73 -4.70
C ALA A 6 18.42 -19.03 -4.42
N PRO A 7 18.41 -17.75 -3.98
CA PRO A 7 17.17 -17.00 -3.93
C PRO A 7 16.56 -16.91 -5.33
N ALA A 8 15.23 -17.04 -5.42
CA ALA A 8 14.52 -16.90 -6.69
C ALA A 8 14.91 -15.57 -7.36
N PRO A 9 15.13 -15.56 -8.69
CA PRO A 9 15.49 -14.33 -9.39
C PRO A 9 14.37 -13.30 -9.19
N LEU A 10 14.75 -12.11 -8.72
CA LEU A 10 13.87 -10.95 -8.66
C LEU A 10 13.29 -10.74 -10.07
N GLN A 11 11.97 -10.78 -10.18
CA GLN A 11 11.32 -10.53 -11.47
C GLN A 11 11.70 -9.12 -11.95
N PRO A 12 11.97 -8.95 -13.26
CA PRO A 12 12.31 -7.64 -13.81
C PRO A 12 11.16 -6.66 -13.56
N PHE A 13 11.51 -5.42 -13.24
CA PHE A 13 10.55 -4.33 -13.10
C PHE A 13 9.73 -4.20 -14.39
N PRO A 14 8.40 -4.13 -14.30
CA PRO A 14 7.57 -3.98 -15.49
C PRO A 14 7.84 -2.64 -16.18
N ASP A 15 7.90 -2.73 -17.50
CA ASP A 15 8.29 -1.70 -18.45
C ASP A 15 7.33 -0.48 -18.47
N LYS A 16 7.83 0.59 -19.08
CA LYS A 16 7.38 2.01 -19.09
C LYS A 16 5.89 2.30 -19.39
N SER A 17 5.01 1.96 -18.45
CA SER A 17 3.64 2.51 -18.30
C SER A 17 3.40 3.01 -16.85
N THR A 18 4.51 3.36 -16.19
CA THR A 18 4.83 2.98 -14.81
C THR A 18 4.06 3.77 -13.76
N GLY A 19 3.37 3.06 -12.87
CA GLY A 19 3.07 3.58 -11.55
C GLY A 19 4.35 4.00 -10.82
N SER A 20 4.21 4.73 -9.71
CA SER A 20 5.32 5.35 -9.04
C SER A 20 6.42 4.33 -8.69
N PRO A 21 7.70 4.61 -8.99
CA PRO A 21 8.83 3.82 -8.50
C PRO A 21 8.78 3.62 -6.97
N GLN A 22 8.17 4.56 -6.25
CA GLN A 22 7.96 4.46 -4.81
C GLN A 22 6.99 3.32 -4.45
N ALA A 23 5.86 3.20 -5.16
CA ALA A 23 4.91 2.12 -4.93
C ALA A 23 5.52 0.74 -5.23
N ALA A 24 6.30 0.64 -6.32
CA ALA A 24 6.99 -0.60 -6.67
C ALA A 24 8.05 -1.00 -5.62
N LEU A 25 8.85 -0.04 -5.14
CA LEU A 25 9.84 -0.29 -4.07
C LEU A 25 9.16 -0.68 -2.76
N PHE A 26 8.04 -0.03 -2.42
CA PHE A 26 7.27 -0.33 -1.22
C PHE A 26 6.63 -1.73 -1.29
N ALA A 27 6.05 -2.08 -2.44
CA ALA A 27 5.54 -3.43 -2.70
C ALA A 27 6.64 -4.49 -2.56
N ALA A 28 7.82 -4.23 -3.14
CA ALA A 28 8.96 -5.13 -3.05
C ALA A 28 9.46 -5.28 -1.60
N LEU A 29 9.51 -4.19 -0.83
CA LEU A 29 9.81 -4.22 0.60
C LEU A 29 8.81 -5.11 1.35
N TYR A 30 7.51 -4.91 1.13
CA TYR A 30 6.45 -5.71 1.76
C TYR A 30 6.60 -7.20 1.45
N GLN A 31 6.78 -7.56 0.17
CA GLN A 31 6.97 -8.96 -0.23
C GLN A 31 8.25 -9.56 0.34
N THR A 32 9.34 -8.79 0.37
CA THR A 32 10.61 -9.23 0.95
C THR A 32 10.46 -9.50 2.45
N MET A 33 9.76 -8.61 3.17
CA MET A 33 9.48 -8.82 4.59
C MET A 33 8.58 -10.04 4.81
N HIS A 34 7.59 -10.27 3.95
CA HIS A 34 6.73 -11.45 4.04
C HIS A 34 7.51 -12.77 3.92
N LEU A 35 8.51 -12.82 3.05
CA LEU A 35 9.38 -14.00 2.86
C LEU A 35 10.47 -14.12 3.94
N CYS A 36 10.69 -13.07 4.72
CA CYS A 36 11.73 -13.04 5.73
C CYS A 36 11.24 -13.67 7.05
N PRO A 37 12.02 -14.57 7.69
CA PRO A 37 11.68 -15.09 9.01
C PRO A 37 11.51 -13.96 10.04
N SER A 38 10.53 -14.08 10.94
CA SER A 38 10.16 -13.01 11.90
C SER A 38 11.36 -12.48 12.70
N GLY A 39 12.26 -13.37 13.14
CA GLY A 39 13.47 -12.98 13.89
C GLY A 39 14.49 -12.15 13.10
N ARG A 40 14.41 -12.09 11.76
CA ARG A 40 15.28 -11.28 10.89
C ARG A 40 14.60 -10.02 10.37
N ARG A 41 13.27 -9.96 10.40
CA ARG A 41 12.50 -8.77 10.00
C ARG A 41 12.71 -7.59 10.95
N SER A 42 12.58 -7.85 12.26
CA SER A 42 12.60 -6.79 13.28
C SER A 42 13.82 -5.88 13.15
N PRO A 43 15.08 -6.37 13.11
CA PRO A 43 16.24 -5.50 13.01
C PRO A 43 16.29 -4.65 11.73
N ILE A 44 15.76 -5.16 10.62
CA ILE A 44 15.73 -4.45 9.34
C ILE A 44 14.72 -3.29 9.41
N LEU A 45 13.55 -3.54 9.99
CA LEU A 45 12.51 -2.55 10.15
C LEU A 45 12.89 -1.50 11.20
N ASP A 46 13.52 -1.90 12.30
CA ASP A 46 14.02 -0.99 13.34
C ASP A 46 15.12 -0.05 12.77
N LEU A 47 16.01 -0.59 11.92
CA LEU A 47 17.02 0.21 11.21
C LEU A 47 16.37 1.18 10.21
N LEU A 48 15.34 0.74 9.49
CA LEU A 48 14.62 1.58 8.54
C LEU A 48 13.88 2.71 9.27
N GLU A 49 13.18 2.41 10.35
CA GLU A 49 12.51 3.37 11.23
C GLU A 49 13.48 4.45 11.74
N THR A 50 14.65 4.04 12.24
CA THR A 50 15.70 4.97 12.68
C THR A 50 16.12 5.95 11.57
N ARG A 51 16.18 5.49 10.31
CA ARG A 51 16.55 6.34 9.16
C ARG A 51 15.43 7.27 8.71
N LEU A 52 14.18 6.85 8.92
CA LEU A 52 13.00 7.64 8.62
C LEU A 52 12.72 8.69 9.70
N GLY A 53 13.28 8.50 10.90
CA GLY A 53 13.09 9.37 12.05
C GLY A 53 11.72 9.19 12.71
N SER A 54 11.40 10.07 13.65
CA SER A 54 10.20 10.00 14.52
C SER A 54 8.86 10.18 13.80
N LEU A 55 8.85 10.28 12.47
CA LEU A 55 7.62 10.34 11.69
C LEU A 55 6.95 8.96 11.56
N TYR A 56 7.73 7.89 11.72
CA TYR A 56 7.30 6.52 11.46
C TYR A 56 7.64 5.59 12.62
N ASP A 57 7.05 5.83 13.78
CA ASP A 57 7.24 4.96 14.94
C ASP A 57 6.54 3.60 14.77
N ASP A 58 7.04 2.57 15.45
CA ASP A 58 6.44 1.24 15.52
C ASP A 58 6.33 0.52 14.15
N LEU A 59 7.27 0.76 13.23
CA LEU A 59 7.24 0.19 11.89
C LEU A 59 7.27 -1.34 11.92
N ASN A 60 8.11 -1.91 12.79
CA ASN A 60 8.17 -3.34 13.04
C ASN A 60 6.80 -3.92 13.42
N LYS A 61 6.13 -3.29 14.40
CA LYS A 61 4.80 -3.71 14.86
C LYS A 61 3.75 -3.59 13.75
N LYS A 62 3.76 -2.50 12.97
CA LYS A 62 2.85 -2.30 11.82
C LYS A 62 3.01 -3.41 10.77
N PHE A 63 4.24 -3.74 10.39
CA PHE A 63 4.51 -4.84 9.46
C PHE A 63 4.16 -6.20 10.04
N SER A 64 4.46 -6.48 11.32
CA SER A 64 4.05 -7.73 11.96
C SER A 64 2.53 -7.89 11.99
N MET A 65 1.77 -6.82 12.25
CA MET A 65 0.31 -6.86 12.17
C MET A 65 -0.17 -7.17 10.76
N LEU A 66 0.41 -6.56 9.73
CA LEU A 66 0.03 -6.85 8.34
C LEU A 66 0.40 -8.27 7.93
N LEU A 67 1.59 -8.75 8.30
CA LEU A 67 2.14 -10.00 7.79
C LEU A 67 1.66 -11.22 8.55
N ASP A 68 1.53 -11.12 9.87
CA ASP A 68 1.39 -12.26 10.78
C ASP A 68 0.03 -12.33 11.50
N ALA A 69 -0.89 -11.36 11.29
CA ALA A 69 -2.19 -11.39 11.96
C ALA A 69 -3.03 -12.61 11.50
N PRO A 70 -3.37 -13.55 12.41
CA PRO A 70 -3.94 -14.84 12.06
C PRO A 70 -5.38 -14.79 11.54
N SER A 71 -6.08 -13.66 11.69
CA SER A 71 -7.48 -13.49 11.32
C SER A 71 -7.74 -12.28 10.41
N MET A 72 -6.69 -11.71 9.81
CA MET A 72 -6.83 -10.54 8.95
C MET A 72 -7.40 -10.96 7.59
N SER A 73 -8.50 -10.32 7.18
CA SER A 73 -9.07 -10.57 5.85
C SER A 73 -8.13 -10.09 4.74
N LEU A 74 -8.36 -10.57 3.51
CA LEU A 74 -7.61 -10.09 2.36
C LEU A 74 -7.77 -8.57 2.17
N GLU A 75 -8.99 -8.07 2.38
CA GLU A 75 -9.33 -6.65 2.23
C GLU A 75 -8.61 -5.80 3.28
N ASP A 76 -8.65 -6.21 4.55
CA ASP A 76 -7.95 -5.52 5.64
C ASP A 76 -6.44 -5.44 5.38
N LYS A 77 -5.85 -6.51 4.85
CA LYS A 77 -4.43 -6.55 4.50
C LYS A 77 -4.10 -5.56 3.39
N ILE A 78 -4.96 -5.45 2.38
CA ILE A 78 -4.79 -4.50 1.27
C ILE A 78 -4.98 -3.06 1.77
N TYR A 79 -6.06 -2.77 2.50
CA TYR A 79 -6.31 -1.46 3.06
C TYR A 79 -5.22 -1.02 4.04
N GLY A 80 -4.77 -1.91 4.91
CA GLY A 80 -3.66 -1.66 5.82
C GLY A 80 -2.36 -1.36 5.10
N LEU A 81 -2.07 -2.07 3.99
CA LEU A 81 -0.90 -1.80 3.16
C LEU A 81 -0.99 -0.43 2.46
N TRP A 82 -2.17 -0.07 1.94
CA TRP A 82 -2.40 1.25 1.34
C TRP A 82 -2.23 2.37 2.36
N LEU A 83 -2.81 2.24 3.55
CA LEU A 83 -2.66 3.22 4.64
C LEU A 83 -1.20 3.40 5.03
N LEU A 84 -0.45 2.29 5.14
CA LEU A 84 0.98 2.37 5.44
C LEU A 84 1.72 3.10 4.32
N TYR A 85 1.53 2.73 3.05
CA TYR A 85 2.15 3.44 1.92
C TYR A 85 1.80 4.93 1.87
N LEU A 86 0.52 5.28 2.04
CA LEU A 86 0.09 6.68 2.04
C LEU A 86 0.72 7.45 3.19
N SER A 87 0.88 6.83 4.36
CA SER A 87 1.64 7.44 5.45
C SER A 87 3.06 7.78 5.01
N PHE A 88 3.70 6.92 4.21
CA PHE A 88 5.07 7.11 3.69
C PHE A 88 5.22 8.21 2.64
N ILE A 89 4.20 8.47 1.84
CA ILE A 89 4.31 9.43 0.72
C ILE A 89 3.63 10.77 0.99
N VAL A 90 2.62 10.81 1.87
CA VAL A 90 1.85 12.03 2.19
C VAL A 90 2.52 12.82 3.32
N PHE A 91 2.97 12.15 4.40
CA PHE A 91 3.54 12.84 5.56
C PHE A 91 4.86 13.58 5.27
N PRO A 92 5.82 13.05 4.48
CA PRO A 92 7.07 13.75 4.23
C PRO A 92 6.91 14.93 3.28
N ARG A 93 5.84 14.94 2.48
CA ARG A 93 5.55 16.01 1.51
C ARG A 93 4.73 17.16 2.10
N HIS A 94 4.36 17.08 3.38
CA HIS A 94 3.54 18.08 4.06
C HIS A 94 2.35 18.54 3.19
N MET A 95 1.56 17.62 2.63
CA MET A 95 0.31 18.02 1.96
C MET A 95 -0.66 18.54 3.04
N PRO A 96 -0.76 19.87 3.27
CA PRO A 96 -1.45 20.37 4.44
C PRO A 96 -2.94 20.13 4.24
N GLY A 97 -3.57 19.52 5.24
CA GLY A 97 -5.02 19.28 5.20
C GLY A 97 -5.46 18.08 4.35
N VAL A 98 -4.54 17.23 3.89
CA VAL A 98 -4.92 15.91 3.37
C VAL A 98 -5.12 14.93 4.53
N GLN A 99 -6.30 14.32 4.57
CA GLN A 99 -6.71 13.34 5.56
C GLN A 99 -7.12 12.06 4.84
N PHE A 100 -6.82 10.92 5.43
CA PHE A 100 -7.26 9.62 4.92
C PHE A 100 -7.80 8.74 6.05
N TRP A 101 -8.85 7.98 5.76
CA TRP A 101 -9.48 7.06 6.72
C TRP A 101 -10.21 5.94 5.98
N LEU A 102 -10.48 4.83 6.68
CA LEU A 102 -11.36 3.76 6.20
C LEU A 102 -12.78 4.01 6.71
N GLY A 103 -13.76 3.73 5.86
CA GLY A 103 -15.16 3.75 6.25
C GLY A 103 -16.08 3.39 5.10
N ALA A 104 -17.38 3.30 5.38
CA ALA A 104 -18.38 2.97 4.38
C ALA A 104 -18.33 3.94 3.18
N ASP A 105 -18.46 3.40 1.97
CA ASP A 105 -18.74 4.18 0.79
C ASP A 105 -20.17 4.70 0.87
N LEU A 106 -20.30 6.00 1.13
CA LEU A 106 -21.59 6.68 1.24
C LEU A 106 -22.16 7.08 -0.14
N PHE A 107 -21.41 6.82 -1.21
CA PHE A 107 -21.73 7.27 -2.57
C PHE A 107 -22.00 6.10 -3.52
N SER A 108 -21.96 4.86 -3.03
CA SER A 108 -22.45 3.67 -3.75
C SER A 108 -23.63 3.04 -3.02
N ASP A 109 -24.50 2.37 -3.80
CA ASP A 109 -25.65 1.64 -3.28
C ASP A 109 -25.23 0.48 -2.35
N ASP A 110 -24.07 -0.10 -2.62
CA ASP A 110 -23.42 -1.08 -1.78
C ASP A 110 -22.46 -0.35 -0.84
N GLN A 111 -22.81 -0.24 0.45
CA GLN A 111 -22.06 0.44 1.51
C GLN A 111 -20.75 -0.29 1.90
N HIS A 112 -19.99 -0.76 0.91
CA HIS A 112 -18.72 -1.44 1.14
C HIS A 112 -17.71 -0.50 1.78
N GLU A 113 -16.81 -1.06 2.57
CA GLU A 113 -15.71 -0.30 3.15
C GLU A 113 -14.78 0.19 2.05
N CYS A 114 -14.35 1.44 2.14
CA CYS A 114 -13.44 2.09 1.20
C CYS A 114 -12.45 2.99 1.92
N LEU A 115 -11.32 3.25 1.26
CA LEU A 115 -10.35 4.25 1.68
C LEU A 115 -10.76 5.61 1.15
N ARG A 116 -11.02 6.55 2.05
CA ARG A 116 -11.39 7.93 1.70
C ARG A 116 -10.19 8.83 1.87
N ILE A 117 -9.98 9.71 0.90
CA ILE A 117 -8.90 10.71 0.92
C ILE A 117 -9.56 12.07 0.70
N ARG A 118 -9.39 12.98 1.65
CA ARG A 118 -9.96 14.33 1.59
C ARG A 118 -8.87 15.37 1.74
N GLY A 119 -8.94 16.44 0.98
CA GLY A 119 -8.04 17.58 1.12
C GLY A 119 -8.32 18.65 0.07
N PRO A 120 -7.66 19.80 0.15
CA PRO A 120 -7.77 20.83 -0.88
C PRO A 120 -7.53 20.23 -2.27
N ALA A 121 -8.30 20.63 -3.29
CA ALA A 121 -8.17 20.07 -4.64
C ALA A 121 -6.74 20.17 -5.20
N THR A 122 -6.01 21.21 -4.83
CA THR A 122 -4.60 21.44 -5.20
C THR A 122 -3.60 20.53 -4.47
N ALA A 123 -4.03 19.90 -3.38
CA ALA A 123 -3.22 19.02 -2.54
C ALA A 123 -3.62 17.54 -2.68
N LEU A 124 -4.75 17.23 -3.32
CA LEU A 124 -5.13 15.85 -3.60
C LEU A 124 -4.16 15.21 -4.59
N PRO A 125 -3.81 13.93 -4.40
CA PRO A 125 -3.05 13.20 -5.40
C PRO A 125 -3.86 13.06 -6.70
N GLU A 126 -3.15 13.04 -7.83
CA GLU A 126 -3.78 12.74 -9.11
C GLU A 126 -4.41 11.34 -9.07
N SER A 127 -5.71 11.25 -9.37
CA SER A 127 -6.49 10.02 -9.20
C SER A 127 -5.90 8.84 -9.96
N ARG A 128 -5.46 9.06 -11.21
CA ARG A 128 -4.88 8.02 -12.05
C ARG A 128 -3.53 7.53 -11.53
N ALA A 129 -2.66 8.44 -11.07
CA ALA A 129 -1.38 8.07 -10.48
C ALA A 129 -1.58 7.29 -9.18
N LEU A 130 -2.52 7.74 -8.33
CA LEU A 130 -2.88 7.04 -7.11
C LEU A 130 -3.45 5.65 -7.39
N GLU A 131 -4.34 5.52 -8.38
CA GLU A 131 -4.92 4.23 -8.76
C GLU A 131 -3.85 3.22 -9.18
N LEU A 132 -2.87 3.65 -9.95
CA LEU A 132 -1.73 2.82 -10.35
C LEU A 132 -0.90 2.39 -9.14
N ASP A 133 -0.53 3.33 -8.26
CA ASP A 133 0.26 3.05 -7.07
C ASP A 133 -0.43 2.04 -6.15
N LEU A 134 -1.70 2.29 -5.84
CA LEU A 134 -2.48 1.42 -4.96
C LEU A 134 -2.76 0.06 -5.60
N SER A 135 -2.89 0.00 -6.93
CA SER A 135 -2.99 -1.28 -7.66
C SER A 135 -1.70 -2.09 -7.59
N ILE A 136 -0.52 -1.45 -7.68
CA ILE A 136 0.77 -2.14 -7.51
C ILE A 136 0.85 -2.80 -6.13
N LEU A 137 0.44 -2.08 -5.09
CA LEU A 137 0.43 -2.58 -3.72
C LEU A 137 -0.59 -3.70 -3.53
N ALA A 138 -1.80 -3.56 -4.07
CA ALA A 138 -2.82 -4.61 -3.96
C ALA A 138 -2.36 -5.91 -4.63
N LYS A 139 -1.69 -5.82 -5.79
CA LYS A 139 -1.09 -6.96 -6.49
C LYS A 139 0.00 -7.65 -5.70
N ALA A 140 0.71 -6.91 -4.84
CA ALA A 140 1.70 -7.50 -3.95
C ALA A 140 1.08 -8.45 -2.90
N VAL A 141 -0.21 -8.27 -2.60
CA VAL A 141 -1.01 -9.15 -1.73
C VAL A 141 -1.76 -10.21 -2.55
N ASN A 142 -2.46 -9.80 -3.61
CA ASN A 142 -3.19 -10.69 -4.50
C ASN A 142 -3.17 -10.15 -5.94
N GLN A 143 -2.58 -10.92 -6.86
CA GLN A 143 -2.37 -10.54 -8.27
C GLN A 143 -3.67 -10.22 -9.04
N LYS A 144 -4.82 -10.68 -8.56
CA LYS A 144 -6.13 -10.43 -9.19
C LYS A 144 -6.79 -9.13 -8.74
N VAL A 145 -6.22 -8.43 -7.77
CA VAL A 145 -6.81 -7.22 -7.20
C VAL A 145 -6.17 -5.98 -7.80
N MET A 146 -6.99 -4.95 -8.00
CA MET A 146 -6.59 -3.59 -8.35
C MET A 146 -7.27 -2.58 -7.44
N ALA A 147 -6.74 -1.37 -7.38
CA ALA A 147 -7.45 -0.24 -6.80
C ALA A 147 -8.41 0.35 -7.85
N LYS A 148 -9.54 0.88 -7.39
CA LYS A 148 -10.43 1.74 -8.18
C LYS A 148 -10.54 3.07 -7.47
N VAL A 149 -10.09 4.15 -8.12
CA VAL A 149 -10.12 5.49 -7.52
C VAL A 149 -11.22 6.32 -8.19
N ARG A 150 -12.13 6.86 -7.39
CA ARG A 150 -13.23 7.72 -7.84
C ARG A 150 -13.13 9.10 -7.18
N LEU A 151 -13.26 10.15 -7.99
CA LEU A 151 -13.51 11.50 -7.47
C LEU A 151 -14.98 11.61 -7.10
N VAL A 152 -15.27 11.68 -5.80
CA VAL A 152 -16.65 11.75 -5.27
C VAL A 152 -17.05 13.19 -4.94
N ALA A 153 -16.08 14.07 -4.68
CA ALA A 153 -16.26 15.51 -4.57
C ALA A 153 -14.96 16.23 -4.99
N PRO A 154 -14.97 17.54 -5.28
CA PRO A 154 -13.76 18.29 -5.67
C PRO A 154 -12.61 18.19 -4.66
N ASP A 155 -12.92 17.99 -3.38
CA ASP A 155 -11.98 17.84 -2.27
C ASP A 155 -11.90 16.39 -1.76
N GLN A 156 -12.46 15.40 -2.48
CA GLN A 156 -12.56 14.04 -1.99
C GLN A 156 -12.45 12.92 -3.04
N LEU A 157 -11.58 11.95 -2.75
CA LEU A 157 -11.46 10.67 -3.45
C LEU A 157 -12.02 9.52 -2.59
N SER A 158 -12.61 8.53 -3.25
CA SER A 158 -12.92 7.21 -2.71
C SER A 158 -12.07 6.17 -3.44
N VAL A 159 -11.45 5.25 -2.70
CA VAL A 159 -10.66 4.15 -3.22
C VAL A 159 -11.21 2.84 -2.72
N SER A 160 -11.57 1.95 -3.64
CA SER A 160 -12.08 0.62 -3.33
C SER A 160 -11.25 -0.49 -3.99
N ILE A 161 -11.41 -1.69 -3.46
CA ILE A 161 -10.87 -2.92 -4.02
C ILE A 161 -11.69 -3.31 -5.25
N GLY A 162 -11.02 -3.55 -6.38
CA GLY A 162 -11.60 -4.05 -7.61
C GLY A 162 -10.93 -5.33 -8.08
N GLU A 163 -11.64 -6.12 -8.89
CA GLU A 163 -11.07 -7.31 -9.53
C GLU A 163 -10.53 -7.01 -10.93
N HIS A 164 -9.41 -7.66 -11.27
CA HIS A 164 -8.87 -7.69 -12.61
C HIS A 164 -9.55 -8.80 -13.42
N HIS A 165 -10.53 -8.44 -14.24
CA HIS A 165 -10.99 -9.34 -15.29
C HIS A 165 -9.96 -9.33 -16.43
N ALA A 166 -9.14 -10.37 -16.51
CA ALA A 166 -8.34 -10.60 -17.70
C ALA A 166 -9.31 -10.94 -18.85
N ALA A 167 -9.32 -10.09 -19.88
CA ALA A 167 -10.04 -10.32 -21.13
C ALA A 167 -9.36 -11.42 -21.95
#